data_AF-A0A7W5H2K6-F1
#
_entry.id   AF-A0A7W5H2K6-F1
#
_cell.length_a   1.000
_cell.length_b   1.000
_cell.length_c   1.000
_cell.angle_alpha   90.00
_cell.angle_beta   90.00
_cell.angle_gamma   90.00
#
_symmetry.space_group_name_H-M   'P 1'
#
loop_
_entity.id
_entity.type
_entity.pdbx_description
1 polymer ?
#
loop_
_entity_poly.entity_id
_entity_poly.type
_entity_poly.pdbx_seq_one_letter_code
_entity_poly.pdbx_strand_id
1 'polypeptide(L)'
;MHYKYYIVLILMFGVIFGSCTQKSKENSDKKVVSVAQYEKTTPRVDTIAYKKKLRALANGDTSGLWPVKSRVYPLKGALLPFKRIVAYYGNLYSKRMGVLGQYPPKELWEKLDSEVHAWEKADPSTPVQPAIQYIVDVAQGTPLKDGTYCMRMPAQQIDSALTIARMGNAIVFLDVQVARSDLQREVPRLEKYLKMPQVNLAIDPEFSMKDGSVPGHKIGYMDASDINFCSKYLAKLVIAYHLPPKILVVHRFTQGMVKHYKDIILRPEVQIVMNMDGWGGPALKYSTYKRYIYREPVQFTGFKLFYVNDLKKPPHRMLTPPELMKLRPQPIYIQYQ
;
A
#
# COMPACT_ATOMS: atom_id res chain seq x y z
N MET A 1 77.06 -15.56 48.12
CA MET A 1 76.77 -15.20 46.72
C MET A 1 75.97 -13.91 46.71
N HIS A 2 76.43 -12.95 45.91
CA HIS A 2 75.95 -11.57 45.75
C HIS A 2 74.44 -11.47 45.44
N TYR A 3 73.69 -10.43 45.83
CA TYR A 3 73.72 -9.04 45.34
C TYR A 3 73.02 -8.14 46.38
N LYS A 4 73.62 -7.05 46.91
CA LYS A 4 73.74 -5.68 46.36
C LYS A 4 72.41 -5.02 45.91
N TYR A 5 71.89 -4.19 46.83
CA TYR A 5 71.37 -2.81 46.70
C TYR A 5 71.11 -2.26 45.29
N TYR A 6 69.96 -1.60 45.09
CA TYR A 6 69.89 -0.12 45.10
C TYR A 6 68.44 0.38 45.23
N ILE A 7 68.23 1.13 46.30
CA ILE A 7 67.18 2.14 46.48
C ILE A 7 67.56 3.35 45.63
N VAL A 8 66.64 3.88 44.81
CA VAL A 8 66.41 5.34 44.71
C VAL A 8 64.94 5.60 44.39
N LEU A 9 64.33 6.31 45.34
CA LEU A 9 63.03 6.98 45.36
C LEU A 9 63.03 8.21 44.43
N ILE A 10 61.85 8.64 43.97
CA ILE A 10 61.32 10.03 43.89
C ILE A 10 60.16 10.02 42.87
N LEU A 11 58.90 9.99 43.33
CA LEU A 11 58.03 11.13 43.71
C LEU A 11 57.36 11.77 42.48
N MET A 12 56.04 11.55 42.32
CA MET A 12 55.02 12.60 42.47
C MET A 12 53.64 12.17 41.95
N PHE A 13 52.67 12.27 42.87
CA PHE A 13 51.32 12.83 42.71
C PHE A 13 50.33 12.31 41.66
N GLY A 14 49.14 11.94 42.14
CA GLY A 14 47.90 12.09 41.36
C GLY A 14 46.84 11.04 41.65
N VAL A 15 46.05 11.26 42.70
CA VAL A 15 44.81 10.51 42.98
C VAL A 15 43.74 10.90 41.95
N ILE A 16 42.94 9.93 41.47
CA ILE A 16 41.46 9.89 41.52
C ILE A 16 40.92 8.89 40.47
N PHE A 17 40.03 8.03 40.97
CA PHE A 17 39.23 7.02 40.27
C PHE A 17 38.38 7.60 39.14
N GLY A 18 38.29 6.86 38.02
CA GLY A 18 37.32 7.11 36.96
C GLY A 18 37.08 5.85 36.14
N SER A 19 35.99 5.16 36.43
CA SER A 19 35.50 3.96 35.74
C SER A 19 35.28 4.23 34.25
N CYS A 20 36.01 3.55 33.37
CA CYS A 20 35.81 3.62 31.92
C CYS A 20 34.90 2.48 31.46
N THR A 21 33.59 2.72 31.48
CA THR A 21 32.63 1.93 30.71
C THR A 21 32.51 2.56 29.32
N GLN A 22 33.06 1.90 28.30
CA GLN A 22 32.88 2.30 26.90
C GLN A 22 31.41 2.13 26.49
N LYS A 23 30.71 3.27 26.35
CA LYS A 23 29.40 3.34 25.69
C LYS A 23 29.62 3.97 24.32
N SER A 24 29.69 3.14 23.28
CA SER A 24 29.74 3.57 21.89
C SER A 24 28.43 4.29 21.54
N LYS A 25 28.50 5.62 21.35
CA LYS A 25 27.45 6.40 20.68
C LYS A 25 27.53 6.11 19.19
N GLU A 26 26.59 5.32 18.69
CA GLU A 26 26.30 5.23 17.25
C GLU A 26 25.64 6.55 16.82
N ASN A 27 26.41 7.40 16.15
CA ASN A 27 25.91 8.64 15.58
C ASN A 27 25.31 8.34 14.20
N SER A 28 23.99 8.18 14.12
CA SER A 28 23.26 8.01 12.85
C SER A 28 22.66 9.34 12.37
N ASP A 29 23.48 10.37 12.24
CA ASP A 29 23.10 11.61 11.57
C ASP A 29 23.06 11.40 10.05
N LYS A 30 21.97 10.79 9.55
CA LYS A 30 21.60 10.94 8.14
C LYS A 30 21.18 12.39 7.93
N LYS A 31 22.01 13.16 7.24
CA LYS A 31 21.73 14.53 6.76
C LYS A 31 20.32 14.57 6.14
N VAL A 32 19.40 15.26 6.80
CA VAL A 32 18.03 15.47 6.29
C VAL A 32 18.14 16.41 5.09
N VAL A 33 18.03 15.87 3.88
CA VAL A 33 17.96 16.67 2.65
C VAL A 33 16.64 17.44 2.67
N SER A 34 16.69 18.74 2.37
CA SER A 34 15.47 19.54 2.28
C SER A 34 14.58 19.04 1.13
N VAL A 35 13.26 19.06 1.32
CA VAL A 35 12.27 18.58 0.31
C VAL A 35 12.50 19.22 -1.06
N ALA A 36 12.78 20.53 -1.08
CA ALA A 36 13.01 21.29 -2.31
C ALA A 36 14.28 20.87 -3.07
N GLN A 37 15.31 20.39 -2.36
CA GLN A 37 16.54 19.91 -2.99
C GLN A 37 16.34 18.49 -3.55
N TYR A 38 15.67 17.61 -2.80
CA TYR A 38 15.36 16.25 -3.26
C TYR A 38 14.51 16.24 -4.54
N GLU A 39 13.49 17.10 -4.63
CA GLU A 39 12.61 17.19 -5.80
C GLU A 39 13.33 17.63 -7.08
N LYS A 40 14.42 18.42 -6.95
CA LYS A 40 15.19 18.93 -8.09
C LYS A 40 16.22 17.91 -8.60
N THR A 41 16.75 17.05 -7.75
CA THR A 41 17.87 16.17 -8.10
C THR A 41 17.48 14.72 -8.34
N THR A 42 16.27 14.30 -7.94
CA THR A 42 15.87 12.88 -8.04
C THR A 42 15.43 12.53 -9.46
N PRO A 43 16.03 11.50 -10.08
CA PRO A 43 15.66 11.06 -11.43
C PRO A 43 14.18 10.69 -11.52
N ARG A 44 13.53 11.11 -12.62
CA ARG A 44 12.15 10.73 -12.94
C ARG A 44 12.13 9.54 -13.90
N VAL A 45 10.96 8.94 -14.07
CA VAL A 45 10.73 7.95 -15.13
C VAL A 45 10.97 8.56 -16.51
N ASP A 46 11.31 7.71 -17.50
CA ASP A 46 11.24 8.11 -18.91
C ASP A 46 9.80 8.52 -19.24
N THR A 47 9.59 9.82 -19.46
CA THR A 47 8.26 10.38 -19.65
C THR A 47 7.63 9.96 -20.98
N ILE A 48 8.42 9.62 -22.00
CA ILE A 48 7.92 9.14 -23.30
C ILE A 48 7.39 7.71 -23.13
N ALA A 49 8.20 6.82 -22.54
CA ALA A 49 7.80 5.46 -22.24
C ALA A 49 6.57 5.41 -21.30
N TYR A 50 6.57 6.26 -20.26
CA TYR A 50 5.46 6.39 -19.33
C TYR A 50 4.15 6.81 -20.03
N LYS A 51 4.20 7.86 -20.87
CA LYS A 51 3.03 8.31 -21.65
C LYS A 51 2.52 7.24 -22.60
N LYS A 52 3.42 6.47 -23.24
CA LYS A 52 3.04 5.35 -24.12
C LYS A 52 2.26 4.29 -23.34
N LYS A 53 2.73 3.90 -22.16
CA LYS A 53 2.03 2.93 -21.29
C LYS A 53 0.70 3.48 -20.75
N LEU A 54 0.62 4.76 -20.37
CA LEU A 54 -0.65 5.38 -19.97
C LEU A 54 -1.70 5.37 -21.09
N ARG A 55 -1.30 5.66 -22.33
CA ARG A 55 -2.20 5.57 -23.50
C ARG A 55 -2.67 4.14 -23.76
N ALA A 56 -1.78 3.16 -23.59
CA ALA A 56 -2.14 1.75 -23.71
C ALA A 56 -3.19 1.36 -22.64
N LEU A 57 -2.97 1.74 -21.37
CA LEU A 57 -3.94 1.48 -20.30
C LEU A 57 -5.28 2.20 -20.50
N ALA A 58 -5.30 3.38 -21.12
CA ALA A 58 -6.57 4.04 -21.46
C ALA A 58 -7.42 3.21 -22.45
N ASN A 59 -6.82 2.25 -23.14
CA ASN A 59 -7.49 1.24 -23.97
C ASN A 59 -8.46 1.84 -24.99
N GLY A 60 -8.02 2.91 -25.67
CA GLY A 60 -8.79 3.62 -26.68
C GLY A 60 -9.95 4.45 -26.11
N ASP A 61 -9.90 4.85 -24.84
CA ASP A 61 -10.85 5.85 -24.31
C ASP A 61 -10.79 7.14 -25.13
N THR A 62 -11.95 7.57 -25.62
CA THR A 62 -12.13 8.81 -26.41
C THR A 62 -12.89 9.89 -25.64
N SER A 63 -13.29 9.62 -24.40
CA SER A 63 -14.07 10.55 -23.58
C SER A 63 -13.29 11.76 -23.11
N GLY A 64 -11.96 11.68 -23.14
CA GLY A 64 -11.05 12.68 -22.57
C GLY A 64 -10.85 12.54 -21.06
N LEU A 65 -11.47 11.55 -20.40
CA LEU A 65 -11.27 11.24 -18.99
C LEU A 65 -9.97 10.46 -18.74
N TRP A 66 -9.61 9.54 -19.64
CA TRP A 66 -8.45 8.66 -19.49
C TRP A 66 -7.48 8.74 -20.69
N PRO A 67 -6.16 8.68 -20.46
CA PRO A 67 -5.51 8.73 -19.15
C PRO A 67 -5.66 10.13 -18.52
N VAL A 68 -5.59 10.22 -17.20
CA VAL A 68 -5.70 11.50 -16.49
C VAL A 68 -4.61 12.46 -16.97
N LYS A 69 -5.02 13.65 -17.40
CA LYS A 69 -4.10 14.71 -17.83
C LYS A 69 -3.40 15.29 -16.59
N SER A 70 -2.18 14.85 -16.34
CA SER A 70 -1.33 15.35 -15.27
C SER A 70 0.04 15.77 -15.78
N ARG A 71 0.59 16.84 -15.21
CA ARG A 71 2.00 17.25 -15.41
C ARG A 71 2.94 16.59 -14.40
N VAL A 72 2.39 15.80 -13.47
CA VAL A 72 3.13 15.09 -12.43
C VAL A 72 3.58 13.73 -12.97
N TYR A 73 4.90 13.57 -13.13
CA TYR A 73 5.52 12.29 -13.46
C TYR A 73 6.17 11.69 -12.22
N PRO A 74 6.04 10.38 -12.00
CA PRO A 74 6.59 9.74 -10.83
C PRO A 74 8.12 9.69 -10.87
N LEU A 75 8.73 9.53 -9.69
CA LEU A 75 10.17 9.31 -9.58
C LEU A 75 10.57 7.97 -10.22
N LYS A 76 11.84 7.81 -10.55
CA LYS A 76 12.41 6.55 -11.03
C LYS A 76 12.12 5.43 -10.00
N GLY A 77 11.79 4.24 -10.50
CA GLY A 77 11.40 3.09 -9.65
C GLY A 77 9.88 2.93 -9.48
N ALA A 78 9.07 3.79 -10.08
CA ALA A 78 7.62 3.61 -10.16
C ALA A 78 7.25 2.26 -10.79
N LEU A 79 6.33 1.53 -10.15
CA LEU A 79 5.82 0.26 -10.69
C LEU A 79 4.74 0.48 -11.73
N LEU A 80 3.85 1.45 -11.55
CA LEU A 80 2.72 1.72 -12.43
C LEU A 80 3.08 2.83 -13.42
N PRO A 81 2.71 2.69 -14.71
CA PRO A 81 1.99 1.60 -15.36
C PRO A 81 2.90 0.50 -15.96
N PHE A 82 4.15 0.36 -15.49
CA PHE A 82 5.13 -0.56 -16.10
C PHE A 82 4.90 -2.03 -15.74
N LYS A 83 4.35 -2.29 -14.56
CA LYS A 83 3.97 -3.61 -14.06
C LYS A 83 2.51 -3.62 -13.63
N ARG A 84 1.84 -4.76 -13.82
CA ARG A 84 0.52 -5.04 -13.25
C ARG A 84 0.70 -5.67 -11.89
N ILE A 85 -0.02 -5.17 -10.89
CA ILE A 85 0.03 -5.75 -9.55
C ILE A 85 -1.10 -6.77 -9.43
N VAL A 86 -0.78 -7.97 -8.96
CA VAL A 86 -1.75 -9.02 -8.63
C VAL A 86 -1.61 -9.34 -7.16
N ALA A 87 -2.64 -9.03 -6.39
CA ALA A 87 -2.62 -9.04 -4.94
C ALA A 87 -3.57 -10.08 -4.36
N TYR A 88 -3.11 -10.80 -3.34
CA TYR A 88 -3.99 -11.55 -2.43
C TYR A 88 -4.31 -10.72 -1.20
N TYR A 89 -5.60 -10.58 -0.91
CA TYR A 89 -6.12 -9.72 0.15
C TYR A 89 -6.60 -10.52 1.36
N GLY A 90 -6.38 -9.97 2.56
CA GLY A 90 -7.16 -10.37 3.73
C GLY A 90 -6.43 -10.27 5.07
N ASN A 91 -6.87 -11.08 6.03
CA ASN A 91 -6.33 -11.08 7.39
C ASN A 91 -6.02 -12.52 7.87
N LEU A 92 -4.81 -12.73 8.38
CA LEU A 92 -4.30 -14.03 8.86
C LEU A 92 -5.06 -14.62 10.05
N TYR A 93 -5.79 -13.82 10.84
CA TYR A 93 -6.64 -14.31 11.93
C TYR A 93 -8.05 -14.71 11.47
N SER A 94 -8.43 -14.44 10.22
CA SER A 94 -9.80 -14.67 9.76
C SER A 94 -9.88 -15.25 8.36
N LYS A 95 -10.40 -16.49 8.28
CA LYS A 95 -10.78 -17.16 7.03
C LYS A 95 -11.90 -16.44 6.27
N ARG A 96 -12.64 -15.53 6.92
CA ARG A 96 -13.79 -14.81 6.35
C ARG A 96 -13.43 -13.44 5.79
N MET A 97 -12.21 -12.96 6.05
CA MET A 97 -11.75 -11.63 5.65
C MET A 97 -10.79 -11.67 4.45
N GLY A 98 -10.85 -12.72 3.65
CA GLY A 98 -10.12 -12.85 2.39
C GLY A 98 -9.15 -14.03 2.34
N VAL A 99 -8.68 -14.31 1.12
CA VAL A 99 -7.85 -15.45 0.77
C VAL A 99 -6.60 -15.62 1.64
N LEU A 100 -6.02 -14.53 2.17
CA LEU A 100 -4.83 -14.61 3.04
C LEU A 100 -5.07 -15.45 4.31
N GLY A 101 -6.29 -15.46 4.85
CA GLY A 101 -6.62 -16.24 6.04
C GLY A 101 -7.01 -17.68 5.75
N GLN A 102 -7.19 -18.06 4.48
CA GLN A 102 -7.81 -19.33 4.10
C GLN A 102 -6.81 -20.49 3.95
N TYR A 103 -5.56 -20.19 3.61
CA TYR A 103 -4.56 -21.18 3.23
C TYR A 103 -3.26 -21.01 4.02
N PRO A 104 -2.52 -22.10 4.29
CA PRO A 104 -1.15 -22.00 4.78
C PRO A 104 -0.24 -21.34 3.72
N PRO A 105 0.89 -20.74 4.09
CA PRO A 105 1.71 -19.93 3.18
C PRO A 105 2.14 -20.62 1.88
N LYS A 106 2.48 -21.91 1.91
CA LYS A 106 2.88 -22.65 0.70
C LYS A 106 1.74 -22.77 -0.31
N GLU A 107 0.58 -23.26 0.13
CA GLU A 107 -0.61 -23.39 -0.72
C GLU A 107 -1.09 -22.02 -1.21
N LEU A 108 -1.01 -21.00 -0.35
CA LEU A 108 -1.34 -19.62 -0.71
C LEU A 108 -0.50 -19.15 -1.91
N TRP A 109 0.80 -19.46 -1.92
CA TRP A 109 1.69 -19.09 -3.01
C TRP A 109 1.43 -19.88 -4.29
N GLU A 110 1.16 -21.18 -4.20
CA GLU A 110 0.77 -21.98 -5.38
C GLU A 110 -0.46 -21.39 -6.10
N LYS A 111 -1.42 -20.88 -5.31
CA LYS A 111 -2.63 -20.23 -5.84
C LYS A 111 -2.34 -18.84 -6.38
N LEU A 112 -1.58 -18.01 -5.66
CA LEU A 112 -1.20 -16.67 -6.13
C LEU A 112 -0.38 -16.74 -7.43
N ASP A 113 0.56 -17.69 -7.51
CA ASP A 113 1.35 -17.91 -8.72
C ASP A 113 0.45 -18.30 -9.89
N SER A 114 -0.58 -19.12 -9.67
CA SER A 114 -1.55 -19.45 -10.71
C SER A 114 -2.27 -18.21 -11.26
N GLU A 115 -2.64 -17.26 -10.39
CA GLU A 115 -3.23 -15.98 -10.83
C GLU A 115 -2.20 -15.09 -11.54
N VAL A 116 -0.96 -15.04 -11.07
CA VAL A 116 0.14 -14.33 -11.73
C VAL A 116 0.31 -14.81 -13.17
N HIS A 117 0.43 -16.13 -13.38
CA HIS A 117 0.56 -16.72 -14.71
C HIS A 117 -0.67 -16.45 -15.60
N ALA A 118 -1.88 -16.45 -15.02
CA ALA A 118 -3.10 -16.13 -15.75
C ALA A 118 -3.08 -14.68 -16.29
N TRP A 119 -2.55 -13.74 -15.50
CA TRP A 119 -2.42 -12.33 -15.90
C TRP A 119 -1.27 -12.09 -16.88
N GLU A 120 -0.14 -12.77 -16.73
CA GLU A 120 0.95 -12.73 -17.71
C GLU A 120 0.51 -13.25 -19.07
N LYS A 121 -0.29 -14.33 -19.09
CA LYS A 121 -0.88 -14.86 -20.33
C LYS A 121 -1.88 -13.89 -20.96
N ALA A 122 -2.68 -13.19 -20.16
CA ALA A 122 -3.71 -12.27 -20.65
C ALA A 122 -3.13 -10.94 -21.17
N ASP A 123 -1.99 -10.49 -20.65
CA ASP A 123 -1.27 -9.30 -21.12
C ASP A 123 0.26 -9.49 -21.04
N PRO A 124 0.85 -10.19 -22.02
CA PRO A 124 2.29 -10.46 -22.04
C PRO A 124 3.16 -9.20 -22.11
N SER A 125 2.58 -8.06 -22.50
CA SER A 125 3.30 -6.80 -22.66
C SER A 125 3.53 -6.04 -21.34
N THR A 126 2.88 -6.49 -20.25
CA THR A 126 2.91 -5.84 -18.94
C THR A 126 3.24 -6.88 -17.87
N PRO A 127 4.51 -6.96 -17.44
CA PRO A 127 4.96 -7.91 -16.42
C PRO A 127 4.13 -7.81 -15.13
N VAL A 128 3.97 -8.94 -14.44
CA VAL A 128 3.21 -8.99 -13.19
C VAL A 128 4.14 -8.82 -11.98
N GLN A 129 3.67 -8.10 -10.97
CA GLN A 129 4.28 -7.96 -9.65
C GLN A 129 3.32 -8.57 -8.62
N PRO A 130 3.63 -9.72 -8.00
CA PRO A 130 2.80 -10.28 -6.96
C PRO A 130 2.78 -9.36 -5.73
N ALA A 131 1.67 -9.40 -4.98
CA ALA A 131 1.48 -8.61 -3.78
C ALA A 131 0.67 -9.34 -2.69
N ILE A 132 0.95 -8.99 -1.44
CA ILE A 132 0.16 -9.37 -0.27
C ILE A 132 -0.48 -8.10 0.29
N GLN A 133 -1.81 -8.00 0.28
CA GLN A 133 -2.52 -6.90 0.91
C GLN A 133 -3.15 -7.36 2.22
N TYR A 134 -2.49 -6.99 3.32
CA TYR A 134 -2.85 -7.46 4.66
C TYR A 134 -3.60 -6.37 5.44
N ILE A 135 -4.78 -6.71 5.96
CA ILE A 135 -5.59 -5.82 6.80
C ILE A 135 -4.92 -5.71 8.17
N VAL A 136 -4.34 -4.55 8.46
CA VAL A 136 -3.60 -4.27 9.69
C VAL A 136 -4.42 -3.54 10.74
N ASP A 137 -5.40 -2.76 10.31
CA ASP A 137 -6.37 -2.12 11.18
C ASP A 137 -7.75 -2.59 10.70
N VAL A 138 -8.48 -3.28 11.58
CA VAL A 138 -9.71 -4.01 11.26
C VAL A 138 -10.89 -3.36 11.97
N ALA A 139 -11.87 -2.91 11.19
CA ALA A 139 -13.09 -2.37 11.75
C ALA A 139 -13.93 -3.46 12.43
N GLN A 140 -14.40 -3.17 13.63
CA GLN A 140 -15.19 -4.08 14.46
C GLN A 140 -16.66 -3.65 14.49
N GLY A 141 -17.57 -4.62 14.68
CA GLY A 141 -18.98 -4.34 14.97
C GLY A 141 -19.23 -3.97 16.44
N THR A 142 -18.23 -4.15 17.31
CA THR A 142 -18.31 -3.87 18.74
C THR A 142 -17.22 -2.87 19.18
N PRO A 143 -17.51 -2.01 20.18
CA PRO A 143 -16.55 -1.03 20.64
C PRO A 143 -15.36 -1.71 21.31
N LEU A 144 -14.17 -1.16 21.07
CA LEU A 144 -12.96 -1.47 21.84
C LEU A 144 -12.85 -0.56 23.07
N LYS A 145 -11.86 -0.82 23.93
CA LYS A 145 -11.62 -0.03 25.15
C LYS A 145 -11.46 1.47 24.90
N ASP A 146 -10.96 1.85 23.74
CA ASP A 146 -10.76 3.25 23.33
C ASP A 146 -11.95 3.85 22.55
N GLY A 147 -13.05 3.10 22.40
CA GLY A 147 -14.26 3.53 21.70
C GLY A 147 -14.13 3.64 20.17
N THR A 148 -12.97 3.30 19.59
CA THR A 148 -12.71 3.51 18.15
C THR A 148 -13.28 2.45 17.23
N TYR A 149 -13.62 1.26 17.76
CA TYR A 149 -13.98 0.08 16.97
C TYR A 149 -12.86 -0.38 16.01
N CYS A 150 -11.63 0.12 16.17
CA CYS A 150 -10.51 -0.15 15.27
C CYS A 150 -9.54 -1.15 15.93
N MET A 151 -9.67 -2.44 15.56
CA MET A 151 -8.79 -3.49 16.08
C MET A 151 -7.47 -3.47 15.32
N ARG A 152 -6.40 -3.17 16.04
CA ARG A 152 -5.04 -3.01 15.51
C ARG A 152 -4.30 -4.32 15.60
N MET A 153 -3.84 -4.84 14.47
CA MET A 153 -3.07 -6.07 14.42
C MET A 153 -1.72 -5.90 15.13
N PRO A 154 -1.29 -6.90 15.91
CA PRO A 154 0.00 -6.84 16.57
C PRO A 154 1.13 -6.90 15.54
N ALA A 155 2.30 -6.33 15.88
CA ALA A 155 3.45 -6.26 14.98
C ALA A 155 3.83 -7.63 14.37
N GLN A 156 3.76 -8.70 15.17
CA GLN A 156 4.09 -10.06 14.74
C GLN A 156 3.23 -10.55 13.56
N GLN A 157 2.00 -10.06 13.42
CA GLN A 157 1.15 -10.42 12.29
C GLN A 157 1.56 -9.68 11.02
N ILE A 158 1.94 -8.41 11.14
CA ILE A 158 2.50 -7.63 10.02
C ILE A 158 3.83 -8.27 9.58
N ASP A 159 4.66 -8.70 10.54
CA ASP A 159 5.93 -9.40 10.27
C ASP A 159 5.71 -10.76 9.59
N SER A 160 4.62 -11.47 9.94
CA SER A 160 4.18 -12.68 9.25
C SER A 160 3.79 -12.39 7.80
N ALA A 161 3.00 -11.35 7.54
CA ALA A 161 2.63 -10.95 6.18
C ALA A 161 3.86 -10.56 5.33
N LEU A 162 4.82 -9.85 5.92
CA LEU A 162 6.11 -9.54 5.28
C LEU A 162 6.92 -10.79 4.96
N THR A 163 6.87 -11.80 5.83
CA THR A 163 7.56 -13.07 5.62
C THR A 163 6.92 -13.89 4.51
N ILE A 164 5.59 -13.94 4.46
CA ILE A 164 4.85 -14.54 3.35
C ILE A 164 5.21 -13.84 2.05
N ALA A 165 5.19 -12.50 2.01
CA ALA A 165 5.54 -11.75 0.80
C ALA A 165 6.96 -12.03 0.30
N ARG A 166 7.92 -12.23 1.21
CA ARG A 166 9.33 -12.53 0.86
C ARG A 166 9.48 -13.86 0.10
N MET A 167 8.59 -14.84 0.32
CA MET A 167 8.68 -16.16 -0.31
C MET A 167 8.61 -16.09 -1.85
N GLY A 168 7.88 -15.12 -2.42
CA GLY A 168 7.74 -14.94 -3.87
C GLY A 168 8.07 -13.51 -4.34
N ASN A 169 8.95 -12.80 -3.61
CA ASN A 169 9.36 -11.42 -3.94
C ASN A 169 8.16 -10.46 -4.17
N ALA A 170 7.09 -10.63 -3.38
CA ALA A 170 5.92 -9.79 -3.42
C ALA A 170 6.14 -8.46 -2.70
N ILE A 171 5.46 -7.43 -3.18
CA ILE A 171 5.27 -6.19 -2.42
C ILE A 171 4.13 -6.36 -1.40
N VAL A 172 4.10 -5.52 -0.37
CA VAL A 172 3.07 -5.57 0.67
C VAL A 172 2.25 -4.29 0.66
N PHE A 173 0.94 -4.41 0.83
CA PHE A 173 0.05 -3.31 1.16
C PHE A 173 -0.47 -3.50 2.58
N LEU A 174 -0.28 -2.50 3.43
CA LEU A 174 -0.92 -2.45 4.75
C LEU A 174 -2.27 -1.78 4.57
N ASP A 175 -3.35 -2.51 4.83
CA ASP A 175 -4.72 -2.06 4.62
C ASP A 175 -5.34 -1.58 5.94
N VAL A 176 -5.88 -0.36 5.92
CA VAL A 176 -6.38 0.35 7.10
C VAL A 176 -7.89 0.59 6.98
N GLN A 177 -8.64 -0.06 7.88
CA GLN A 177 -10.05 0.18 8.13
C GLN A 177 -10.21 0.97 9.44
N VAL A 178 -10.31 2.30 9.33
CA VAL A 178 -10.18 3.20 10.50
C VAL A 178 -11.34 3.11 11.50
N ALA A 179 -12.49 2.55 11.12
CA ALA A 179 -13.70 2.55 11.95
C ALA A 179 -14.08 3.97 12.42
N ARG A 180 -14.18 4.22 13.73
CA ARG A 180 -14.39 5.56 14.31
C ARG A 180 -13.09 6.29 14.67
N SER A 181 -11.93 5.74 14.28
CA SER A 181 -10.65 6.45 14.30
C SER A 181 -10.47 7.30 13.04
N ASP A 182 -9.27 7.80 12.80
CA ASP A 182 -8.89 8.54 11.60
C ASP A 182 -7.51 8.11 11.05
N LEU A 183 -7.22 8.51 9.81
CA LEU A 183 -5.95 8.16 9.15
C LEU A 183 -4.76 8.86 9.81
N GLN A 184 -4.98 10.04 10.38
CA GLN A 184 -3.97 10.85 11.08
C GLN A 184 -3.43 10.14 12.32
N ARG A 185 -4.26 9.33 12.97
CA ARG A 185 -3.88 8.48 14.09
C ARG A 185 -3.33 7.13 13.64
N GLU A 186 -3.98 6.48 12.68
CA GLU A 186 -3.64 5.09 12.33
C GLU A 186 -2.42 4.96 11.42
N VAL A 187 -2.29 5.80 10.39
CA VAL A 187 -1.19 5.67 9.41
C VAL A 187 0.20 5.88 10.04
N PRO A 188 0.43 6.89 10.92
CA PRO A 188 1.75 7.07 11.53
C PRO A 188 2.22 5.91 12.41
N ARG A 189 1.30 5.11 12.98
CA ARG A 189 1.67 3.90 13.75
C ARG A 189 2.39 2.87 12.87
N LEU A 190 2.17 2.91 11.56
CA LEU A 190 2.74 2.00 10.58
C LEU A 190 4.07 2.49 10.00
N GLU A 191 4.59 3.66 10.44
CA GLU A 191 5.79 4.29 9.85
C GLU A 191 6.98 3.34 9.75
N LYS A 192 7.21 2.53 10.79
CA LYS A 192 8.32 1.57 10.84
C LYS A 192 8.30 0.57 9.68
N TYR A 193 7.11 0.27 9.15
CA TYR A 193 6.91 -0.60 7.99
C TYR A 193 6.86 0.20 6.69
N LEU A 194 6.16 1.34 6.67
CA LEU A 194 6.01 2.19 5.47
C LEU A 194 7.36 2.75 4.98
N LYS A 195 8.36 2.86 5.85
CA LYS A 195 9.74 3.18 5.46
C LYS A 195 10.50 2.05 4.74
N MET A 196 9.95 0.84 4.64
CA MET A 196 10.54 -0.27 3.89
C MET A 196 10.21 -0.12 2.40
N PRO A 197 11.15 -0.31 1.44
CA PRO A 197 10.92 -0.04 0.02
C PRO A 197 9.69 -0.75 -0.58
N GLN A 198 9.49 -2.02 -0.24
CA GLN A 198 8.46 -2.90 -0.77
C GLN A 198 7.07 -2.76 -0.12
N VAL A 199 6.95 -1.93 0.92
CA VAL A 199 5.69 -1.76 1.67
C VAL A 199 4.94 -0.51 1.20
N ASN A 200 3.66 -0.67 0.94
CA ASN A 200 2.72 0.32 0.41
C ASN A 200 1.49 0.42 1.34
N LEU A 201 0.58 1.33 1.03
CA LEU A 201 -0.60 1.60 1.86
C LEU A 201 -1.88 1.36 1.06
N ALA A 202 -2.88 0.77 1.72
CA ALA A 202 -4.25 0.74 1.26
C ALA A 202 -5.16 1.33 2.35
N ILE A 203 -6.21 2.03 1.92
CA ILE A 203 -7.20 2.62 2.83
C ILE A 203 -8.59 2.26 2.35
N ASP A 204 -9.46 1.92 3.30
CA ASP A 204 -10.83 1.51 3.01
C ASP A 204 -11.86 2.52 3.53
N PRO A 205 -12.39 3.39 2.64
CA PRO A 205 -13.44 4.32 3.00
C PRO A 205 -14.74 3.66 3.48
N GLU A 206 -15.02 2.39 3.13
CA GLU A 206 -16.23 1.68 3.58
C GLU A 206 -16.34 1.70 5.10
N PHE A 207 -15.19 1.61 5.77
CA PHE A 207 -15.11 1.52 7.22
C PHE A 207 -14.74 2.84 7.89
N SER A 208 -14.79 3.98 7.20
CA SER A 208 -14.55 5.30 7.78
C SER A 208 -15.86 5.92 8.31
N MET A 209 -16.14 5.67 9.60
CA MET A 209 -17.39 6.04 10.28
C MET A 209 -17.32 7.44 10.88
N LYS A 210 -17.05 8.45 10.04
CA LYS A 210 -16.96 9.86 10.46
C LYS A 210 -18.24 10.41 11.08
N ASP A 211 -19.38 9.76 10.86
CA ASP A 211 -20.68 10.09 11.45
C ASP A 211 -20.93 9.42 12.82
N GLY A 212 -19.96 8.66 13.33
CA GLY A 212 -20.10 7.91 14.57
C GLY A 212 -21.00 6.68 14.45
N SER A 213 -21.36 6.22 13.25
CA SER A 213 -22.08 4.96 13.07
C SER A 213 -21.21 3.74 13.46
N VAL A 214 -21.85 2.58 13.66
CA VAL A 214 -21.14 1.33 13.92
C VAL A 214 -20.64 0.78 12.58
N PRO A 215 -19.34 0.41 12.45
CA PRO A 215 -18.81 -0.16 11.21
C PRO A 215 -19.63 -1.37 10.73
N GLY A 216 -19.85 -1.47 9.41
CA GLY A 216 -20.61 -2.55 8.79
C GLY A 216 -22.14 -2.37 8.78
N HIS A 217 -22.70 -1.37 9.48
CA HIS A 217 -24.12 -1.04 9.38
C HIS A 217 -24.43 -0.06 8.23
N LYS A 218 -23.48 0.81 7.90
CA LYS A 218 -23.54 1.77 6.80
C LYS A 218 -22.20 1.81 6.09
N ILE A 219 -22.24 2.22 4.83
CA ILE A 219 -21.03 2.48 4.04
C ILE A 219 -20.50 3.85 4.45
N GLY A 220 -19.25 3.88 4.90
CA GLY A 220 -18.52 5.07 5.29
C GLY A 220 -18.04 5.89 4.10
N TYR A 221 -17.24 6.90 4.42
CA TYR A 221 -16.60 7.70 3.40
C TYR A 221 -15.27 8.31 3.87
N MET A 222 -14.43 8.60 2.88
CA MET A 222 -13.26 9.46 3.02
C MET A 222 -13.38 10.61 2.03
N ASP A 223 -12.77 11.73 2.39
CA ASP A 223 -12.69 12.92 1.57
C ASP A 223 -11.32 12.99 0.86
N ALA A 224 -11.19 13.85 -0.15
CA ALA A 224 -9.89 14.13 -0.76
C ALA A 224 -8.86 14.60 0.28
N SER A 225 -9.27 15.32 1.33
CA SER A 225 -8.38 15.71 2.43
C SER A 225 -7.76 14.51 3.17
N ASP A 226 -8.51 13.43 3.38
CA ASP A 226 -8.02 12.18 3.98
C ASP A 226 -6.99 11.49 3.07
N ILE A 227 -7.31 11.37 1.78
CA ILE A 227 -6.42 10.77 0.76
C ILE A 227 -5.15 11.61 0.60
N ASN A 228 -5.28 12.95 0.63
CA ASN A 228 -4.17 13.88 0.55
C ASN A 228 -3.28 13.84 1.79
N PHE A 229 -3.83 13.57 2.98
CA PHE A 229 -3.05 13.30 4.17
C PHE A 229 -2.15 12.08 3.96
N CYS A 230 -2.73 10.95 3.53
CA CYS A 230 -1.97 9.72 3.25
C CYS A 230 -0.91 9.93 2.17
N SER A 231 -1.26 10.55 1.04
CA SER A 231 -0.32 10.79 -0.06
C SER A 231 0.83 11.72 0.37
N LYS A 232 0.54 12.76 1.17
CA LYS A 232 1.56 13.66 1.73
C LYS A 232 2.46 12.94 2.73
N TYR A 233 1.90 12.09 3.58
CA TYR A 233 2.66 11.34 4.57
C TYR A 233 3.61 10.34 3.89
N LEU A 234 3.11 9.55 2.92
CA LEU A 234 3.94 8.65 2.13
C LEU A 234 5.04 9.40 1.36
N ALA A 235 4.72 10.55 0.75
CA ALA A 235 5.72 11.36 0.05
C ALA A 235 6.86 11.82 0.97
N LYS A 236 6.55 12.24 2.21
CA LYS A 236 7.57 12.57 3.21
C LYS A 236 8.49 11.39 3.48
N LEU A 237 7.96 10.17 3.60
CA LEU A 237 8.78 8.97 3.81
C LEU A 237 9.63 8.64 2.58
N VAL A 238 9.09 8.78 1.37
CA VAL A 238 9.85 8.59 0.13
C VAL A 238 11.06 9.52 0.09
N ILE A 239 10.86 10.79 0.38
CA ILE A 239 11.91 11.81 0.37
C ILE A 239 12.92 11.55 1.49
N ALA A 240 12.47 11.38 2.72
CA ALA A 240 13.34 11.24 3.89
C ALA A 240 14.21 9.97 3.82
N TYR A 241 13.66 8.88 3.29
CA TYR A 241 14.33 7.57 3.28
C TYR A 241 14.80 7.13 1.89
N HIS A 242 14.72 8.01 0.87
CA HIS A 242 15.15 7.74 -0.51
C HIS A 242 14.50 6.47 -1.09
N LEU A 243 13.19 6.30 -0.87
CA LEU A 243 12.45 5.11 -1.27
C LEU A 243 12.02 5.20 -2.74
N PRO A 244 11.71 4.06 -3.39
CA PRO A 244 10.91 4.10 -4.61
C PRO A 244 9.53 4.74 -4.34
N PRO A 245 8.85 5.27 -5.38
CA PRO A 245 7.50 5.78 -5.24
C PRO A 245 6.56 4.76 -4.59
N LYS A 246 5.81 5.21 -3.58
CA LYS A 246 4.80 4.40 -2.91
C LYS A 246 3.56 4.27 -3.76
N ILE A 247 2.77 3.25 -3.47
CA ILE A 247 1.42 3.09 -4.01
C ILE A 247 0.44 3.29 -2.87
N LEU A 248 -0.58 4.10 -3.13
CA LEU A 248 -1.75 4.27 -2.27
C LEU A 248 -2.97 3.68 -2.98
N VAL A 249 -3.48 2.57 -2.46
CA VAL A 249 -4.74 1.98 -2.92
C VAL A 249 -5.89 2.58 -2.13
N VAL A 250 -6.94 3.02 -2.82
CA VAL A 250 -8.17 3.54 -2.21
C VAL A 250 -9.34 2.69 -2.70
N HIS A 251 -9.99 1.99 -1.79
CA HIS A 251 -11.12 1.12 -2.10
C HIS A 251 -12.39 1.94 -2.41
N ARG A 252 -13.13 1.55 -3.47
CA ARG A 252 -14.36 2.23 -3.87
C ARG A 252 -15.30 1.32 -4.65
N PHE A 253 -16.55 1.23 -4.21
CA PHE A 253 -17.62 0.53 -4.94
C PHE A 253 -18.98 1.23 -4.90
N THR A 254 -19.06 2.39 -4.25
CA THR A 254 -20.17 3.33 -4.38
C THR A 254 -19.64 4.73 -4.59
N GLN A 255 -20.47 5.65 -5.10
CA GLN A 255 -20.05 7.03 -5.34
C GLN A 255 -19.71 7.76 -4.04
N GLY A 256 -20.50 7.55 -2.98
CA GLY A 256 -20.37 8.30 -1.72
C GLY A 256 -19.12 7.97 -0.89
N MET A 257 -18.43 6.88 -1.20
CA MET A 257 -17.24 6.44 -0.46
C MET A 257 -16.06 7.40 -0.58
N VAL A 258 -15.93 8.10 -1.71
CA VAL A 258 -14.84 9.06 -1.94
C VAL A 258 -15.45 10.39 -2.36
N LYS A 259 -15.35 11.37 -1.47
CA LYS A 259 -15.86 12.73 -1.72
C LYS A 259 -14.77 13.61 -2.31
N HIS A 260 -15.19 14.59 -3.11
CA HIS A 260 -14.30 15.62 -3.68
C HIS A 260 -13.08 15.05 -4.44
N TYR A 261 -13.22 13.93 -5.16
CA TYR A 261 -12.08 13.24 -5.80
C TYR A 261 -11.21 14.13 -6.71
N LYS A 262 -11.77 15.21 -7.26
CA LYS A 262 -11.05 16.20 -8.08
C LYS A 262 -10.00 16.99 -7.30
N ASP A 263 -10.14 17.07 -5.98
CA ASP A 263 -9.23 17.76 -5.09
C ASP A 263 -8.11 16.83 -4.57
N ILE A 264 -8.06 15.57 -5.04
CA ILE A 264 -6.95 14.66 -4.76
C ILE A 264 -5.70 15.11 -5.51
N ILE A 265 -4.63 15.33 -4.77
CA ILE A 265 -3.35 15.85 -5.26
C ILE A 265 -2.44 14.69 -5.66
N LEU A 266 -2.06 14.65 -6.94
CA LEU A 266 -1.05 13.72 -7.45
C LEU A 266 0.36 14.19 -7.09
N ARG A 267 1.23 13.24 -6.74
CA ARG A 267 2.60 13.50 -6.28
C ARG A 267 3.61 12.64 -7.04
N PRO A 268 4.84 13.11 -7.34
CA PRO A 268 5.88 12.28 -7.93
C PRO A 268 6.22 11.03 -7.09
N GLU A 269 6.07 11.13 -5.77
CA GLU A 269 6.44 10.11 -4.80
C GLU A 269 5.37 9.04 -4.61
N VAL A 270 4.12 9.27 -5.07
CA VAL A 270 2.97 8.41 -4.76
C VAL A 270 2.13 8.16 -6.00
N GLN A 271 1.85 6.89 -6.26
CA GLN A 271 0.96 6.41 -7.30
C GLN A 271 -0.38 6.02 -6.66
N ILE A 272 -1.47 6.63 -7.09
CA ILE A 272 -2.80 6.42 -6.50
C ILE A 272 -3.62 5.47 -7.37
N VAL A 273 -4.16 4.42 -6.77
CA VAL A 273 -5.05 3.44 -7.41
C VAL A 273 -6.44 3.58 -6.81
N MET A 274 -7.44 3.87 -7.64
CA MET A 274 -8.85 3.72 -7.26
C MET A 274 -9.29 2.30 -7.55
N ASN A 275 -9.39 1.47 -6.51
CA ASN A 275 -9.69 0.04 -6.64
C ASN A 275 -11.19 -0.22 -6.60
N MET A 276 -11.74 -0.85 -7.65
CA MET A 276 -13.13 -1.29 -7.68
C MET A 276 -13.34 -2.47 -6.72
N ASP A 277 -13.91 -2.18 -5.54
CA ASP A 277 -14.08 -3.15 -4.43
C ASP A 277 -15.53 -3.64 -4.27
N GLY A 278 -16.27 -3.72 -5.37
CA GLY A 278 -17.66 -4.19 -5.35
C GLY A 278 -17.73 -5.67 -5.70
N TRP A 279 -18.54 -6.46 -5.00
CA TRP A 279 -18.80 -7.86 -5.33
C TRP A 279 -20.10 -8.05 -6.13
N GLY A 280 -20.19 -9.17 -6.84
CA GLY A 280 -21.38 -9.59 -7.58
C GLY A 280 -21.06 -10.18 -8.96
N GLY A 281 -22.09 -10.59 -9.68
CA GLY A 281 -21.94 -11.15 -11.02
C GLY A 281 -21.37 -10.12 -12.03
N PRO A 282 -20.84 -10.59 -13.17
CA PRO A 282 -20.16 -9.76 -14.17
C PRO A 282 -20.86 -8.46 -14.56
N ALA A 283 -22.17 -8.49 -14.79
CA ALA A 283 -22.94 -7.30 -15.19
C ALA A 283 -22.88 -6.18 -14.13
N LEU A 284 -23.01 -6.54 -12.85
CA LEU A 284 -22.90 -5.59 -11.75
C LEU A 284 -21.47 -5.06 -11.64
N LYS A 285 -20.46 -5.92 -11.75
CA LYS A 285 -19.04 -5.53 -11.70
C LYS A 285 -18.69 -4.52 -12.80
N TYR A 286 -19.14 -4.75 -14.03
CA TYR A 286 -18.99 -3.80 -15.14
C TYR A 286 -19.69 -2.46 -14.85
N SER A 287 -20.93 -2.51 -14.37
CA SER A 287 -21.73 -1.32 -14.05
C SER A 287 -21.07 -0.49 -12.94
N THR A 288 -20.63 -1.12 -11.86
CA THR A 288 -19.93 -0.51 -10.72
C THR A 288 -18.62 0.13 -11.16
N TYR A 289 -17.80 -0.58 -11.95
CA TYR A 289 -16.56 -0.03 -12.52
C TYR A 289 -16.84 1.22 -13.37
N LYS A 290 -17.81 1.14 -14.28
CA LYS A 290 -18.19 2.27 -15.14
C LYS A 290 -18.70 3.45 -14.32
N ARG A 291 -19.56 3.21 -13.33
CA ARG A 291 -20.25 4.28 -12.59
C ARG A 291 -19.34 4.97 -11.58
N TYR A 292 -18.53 4.22 -10.86
CA TYR A 292 -17.81 4.74 -9.71
C TYR A 292 -16.30 4.82 -9.92
N ILE A 293 -15.70 4.08 -10.86
CA ILE A 293 -14.26 4.18 -11.15
C ILE A 293 -14.01 5.03 -12.39
N TYR A 294 -14.58 4.65 -13.53
CA TYR A 294 -14.32 5.29 -14.81
C TYR A 294 -14.74 6.78 -14.84
N ARG A 295 -15.92 7.11 -14.29
CA ARG A 295 -16.48 8.49 -14.30
C ARG A 295 -15.81 9.45 -13.32
N GLU A 296 -15.01 8.95 -12.39
CA GLU A 296 -14.35 9.74 -11.36
C GLU A 296 -12.85 9.43 -11.34
N PRO A 297 -12.14 9.87 -12.40
CA PRO A 297 -10.74 9.49 -12.63
C PRO A 297 -9.80 10.19 -11.65
N VAL A 298 -8.78 9.47 -11.16
CA VAL A 298 -7.75 10.00 -10.24
C VAL A 298 -6.34 9.80 -10.81
N GLN A 299 -5.87 8.55 -10.95
CA GLN A 299 -4.58 8.29 -11.63
C GLN A 299 -4.55 6.90 -12.26
N PHE A 300 -4.74 5.85 -11.47
CA PHE A 300 -4.81 4.47 -11.93
C PHE A 300 -6.09 3.79 -11.43
N THR A 301 -6.51 2.73 -12.10
CA THR A 301 -7.66 1.92 -11.69
C THR A 301 -7.22 0.55 -11.23
N GLY A 302 -7.95 0.04 -10.24
CA GLY A 302 -7.84 -1.33 -9.77
C GLY A 302 -9.17 -2.08 -9.88
N PHE A 303 -9.12 -3.40 -9.74
CA PHE A 303 -10.28 -4.26 -9.79
C PHE A 303 -10.13 -5.42 -8.82
N LYS A 304 -11.12 -5.59 -7.93
CA LYS A 304 -11.17 -6.72 -7.02
C LYS A 304 -12.06 -7.84 -7.55
N LEU A 305 -11.65 -9.08 -7.35
CA LEU A 305 -12.37 -10.31 -7.66
C LEU A 305 -12.59 -11.07 -6.35
N PHE A 306 -13.79 -11.63 -6.17
CA PHE A 306 -14.14 -12.36 -4.96
C PHE A 306 -14.43 -13.82 -5.30
N TYR A 307 -13.59 -14.74 -4.83
CA TYR A 307 -13.73 -16.17 -5.14
C TYR A 307 -15.09 -16.75 -4.70
N VAL A 308 -15.66 -16.20 -3.63
CA VAL A 308 -16.96 -16.65 -3.09
C VAL A 308 -18.09 -15.67 -3.44
N ASN A 309 -17.90 -14.37 -3.20
CA ASN A 309 -19.00 -13.40 -3.29
C ASN A 309 -19.46 -13.12 -4.71
N ASP A 310 -18.57 -13.14 -5.70
CA ASP A 310 -18.94 -12.90 -7.10
C ASP A 310 -19.78 -14.06 -7.67
N LEU A 311 -19.72 -15.24 -7.05
CA LEU A 311 -20.48 -16.44 -7.45
C LEU A 311 -21.89 -16.51 -6.85
N LYS A 312 -22.25 -15.63 -5.90
CA LYS A 312 -23.52 -15.73 -5.15
C LYS A 312 -24.77 -15.51 -5.99
N LYS A 313 -24.65 -14.80 -7.11
CA LYS A 313 -25.78 -14.47 -8.01
C LYS A 313 -25.47 -14.93 -9.43
N PRO A 314 -26.49 -15.21 -10.26
CA PRO A 314 -26.29 -15.55 -11.67
C PRO A 314 -25.37 -14.54 -12.35
N PRO A 315 -24.47 -14.98 -13.25
CA PRO A 315 -24.30 -16.33 -13.78
C PRO A 315 -23.32 -17.22 -12.98
N HIS A 316 -23.13 -16.99 -11.67
CA HIS A 316 -22.30 -17.83 -10.79
C HIS A 316 -20.85 -18.00 -11.24
N ARG A 317 -20.26 -16.93 -11.78
CA ARG A 317 -18.84 -16.89 -12.17
C ARG A 317 -18.23 -15.53 -11.92
N MET A 318 -16.92 -15.52 -11.74
CA MET A 318 -16.12 -14.29 -11.74
C MET A 318 -15.90 -13.80 -13.18
N LEU A 319 -15.48 -12.53 -13.29
CA LEU A 319 -14.84 -12.01 -14.49
C LEU A 319 -13.45 -12.63 -14.65
N THR A 320 -13.06 -12.87 -15.89
CA THR A 320 -11.75 -13.41 -16.26
C THR A 320 -10.75 -12.30 -16.60
N PRO A 321 -9.43 -12.55 -16.57
CA PRO A 321 -8.44 -11.56 -16.99
C PRO A 321 -8.68 -11.01 -18.41
N PRO A 322 -8.96 -11.82 -19.46
CA PRO A 322 -9.26 -11.29 -20.80
C PRO A 322 -10.51 -10.41 -20.85
N GLU A 323 -11.50 -10.66 -20.00
CA GLU A 323 -12.68 -9.80 -19.88
C GLU A 323 -12.34 -8.45 -19.23
N LEU A 324 -11.52 -8.45 -18.18
CA LEU A 324 -11.05 -7.21 -17.54
C LEU A 324 -10.14 -6.39 -18.45
N MET A 325 -9.37 -7.03 -19.33
CA MET A 325 -8.56 -6.33 -20.35
C MET A 325 -9.39 -5.58 -21.40
N LYS A 326 -10.71 -5.82 -21.47
CA LYS A 326 -11.63 -5.04 -22.33
C LYS A 326 -12.11 -3.74 -21.67
N LEU A 327 -11.85 -3.55 -20.38
CA LEU A 327 -12.26 -2.33 -19.67
C LEU A 327 -11.52 -1.10 -20.17
N ARG A 328 -12.16 0.06 -19.98
CA ARG A 328 -11.59 1.38 -20.25
C ARG A 328 -11.65 2.22 -18.97
N PRO A 329 -10.52 2.69 -18.42
CA PRO A 329 -9.17 2.16 -18.70
C PRO A 329 -9.05 0.70 -18.24
N GLN A 330 -7.99 0.00 -18.65
CA GLN A 330 -7.63 -1.31 -18.13
C GLN A 330 -7.12 -1.19 -16.69
N PRO A 331 -7.62 -2.00 -15.74
CA PRO A 331 -7.10 -2.01 -14.38
C PRO A 331 -5.66 -2.53 -14.36
N ILE A 332 -4.80 -1.82 -13.62
CA ILE A 332 -3.37 -2.14 -13.44
C ILE A 332 -3.06 -2.72 -12.06
N TYR A 333 -4.03 -2.68 -11.15
CA TYR A 333 -3.99 -3.32 -9.84
C TYR A 333 -5.15 -4.31 -9.74
N ILE A 334 -4.86 -5.59 -9.53
CA ILE A 334 -5.85 -6.66 -9.43
C ILE A 334 -5.75 -7.23 -8.03
N GLN A 335 -6.88 -7.43 -7.39
CA GLN A 335 -6.96 -7.96 -6.05
C GLN A 335 -7.91 -9.15 -5.98
N TYR A 336 -7.49 -10.22 -5.33
CA TYR A 336 -8.32 -11.40 -5.10
C TYR A 336 -8.63 -11.54 -3.61
N GLN A 337 -9.90 -11.80 -3.31
CA GLN A 337 -10.42 -12.00 -1.95
C GLN A 337 -11.17 -13.32 -1.80
#